data_AF-A0A5D0NVF9-F1
#
_entry.id   AF-A0A5D0NVF9-F1
#
_cell.length_a   1.000
_cell.length_b   1.000
_cell.length_c   1.000
_cell.angle_alpha   90.00
_cell.angle_beta   90.00
_cell.angle_gamma   90.00
#
_symmetry.space_group_name_H-M   'P 1'
#
loop_
_entity.id
_entity.type
_entity.pdbx_description
1 polymer ?
#
loop_
_entity_poly.entity_id
_entity_poly.type
_entity_poly.pdbx_seq_one_letter_code
_entity_poly.pdbx_strand_id
1 'polypeptide(L)'
;MKTGTNANLYSWDVRCHDARRAGPGGISADRRRAVAALAEALSAERGGASGAVWAVRLKLGRHPEYSYDGLIAKGFWDPASGAVTVEAPRSTTHA
;
A
#
# COMPACT_ATOMS: atom_id res chain seq x y z
N MET A 1 -9.97 -29.30 -10.15
CA MET A 1 -9.58 -28.25 -9.19
C MET A 1 -8.16 -27.80 -9.54
N LYS A 2 -7.98 -26.60 -10.11
CA LYS A 2 -6.64 -26.08 -10.39
C LYS A 2 -6.09 -25.45 -9.11
N THR A 3 -5.08 -26.10 -8.57
CA THR A 3 -4.23 -25.70 -7.46
C THR A 3 -3.47 -24.41 -7.78
N GLY A 4 -3.52 -23.44 -6.86
CA GLY A 4 -2.44 -22.46 -6.67
C GLY A 4 -2.44 -21.22 -7.55
N THR A 5 -3.52 -20.43 -7.58
CA THR A 5 -3.37 -19.03 -8.00
C THR A 5 -2.73 -18.27 -6.83
N ASN A 6 -1.40 -18.10 -6.87
CA ASN A 6 -0.69 -17.04 -6.15
C ASN A 6 -1.22 -15.69 -6.68
N ALA A 7 -2.45 -15.32 -6.30
CA ALA A 7 -2.99 -14.02 -6.65
C ALA A 7 -2.18 -13.00 -5.86
N ASN A 8 -1.39 -12.18 -6.55
CA ASN A 8 -0.69 -11.07 -5.94
C ASN A 8 -1.74 -10.13 -5.35
N LEU A 9 -1.81 -10.08 -4.01
CA LEU A 9 -2.60 -9.11 -3.29
C LEU A 9 -1.76 -7.85 -3.10
N TYR A 10 -2.40 -6.71 -3.00
CA TYR A 10 -1.77 -5.42 -2.76
C TYR A 10 -2.44 -4.81 -1.55
N SER A 11 -1.69 -4.71 -0.46
CA SER A 11 -2.13 -4.07 0.77
C SER A 11 -1.67 -2.62 0.78
N TRP A 12 -2.49 -1.71 1.29
CA TRP A 12 -2.08 -0.33 1.53
C TRP A 12 -2.47 0.12 2.94
N ASP A 13 -1.67 1.00 3.50
CA ASP A 13 -1.98 1.73 4.73
C ASP A 13 -1.59 3.20 4.60
N VAL A 14 -2.32 4.03 5.35
CA VAL A 14 -2.02 5.44 5.58
C VAL A 14 -1.61 5.62 7.04
N ARG A 15 -0.59 6.45 7.25
CA ARG A 15 -0.12 6.92 8.54
C ARG A 15 -0.43 8.40 8.63
N CYS A 16 -1.33 8.75 9.54
CA CYS A 16 -1.66 10.13 9.83
C CYS A 16 -0.48 10.83 10.51
N HIS A 17 -0.39 12.15 10.36
CA HIS A 17 0.66 12.98 10.95
C HIS A 17 0.86 12.76 12.46
N ASP A 18 -0.23 12.53 13.20
CA ASP A 18 -0.16 12.36 14.65
C ASP A 18 0.49 11.05 15.10
N ALA A 19 0.88 10.16 14.16
CA ALA A 19 1.57 8.87 14.35
C ALA A 19 0.91 7.87 15.33
N ARG A 20 -0.15 8.28 16.02
CA ARG A 20 -0.91 7.54 17.04
C ARG A 20 -2.15 6.86 16.47
N ARG A 21 -2.51 7.17 15.22
CA ARG A 21 -3.66 6.59 14.53
C ARG A 21 -3.20 5.94 13.24
N ALA A 22 -3.51 4.66 13.09
CA ALA A 22 -3.49 4.01 11.78
C ALA A 22 -4.60 4.66 10.94
N GLY A 23 -4.23 5.24 9.81
CA GLY A 23 -5.16 5.78 8.83
C GLY A 23 -5.88 4.65 8.06
N PRO A 24 -6.78 5.01 7.14
CA PRO A 24 -7.47 4.04 6.28
C PRO A 24 -6.46 3.15 5.53
N GLY A 25 -6.81 1.87 5.42
CA GLY A 25 -6.02 0.87 4.71
C GLY A 25 -6.92 -0.21 4.13
N GLY A 26 -6.36 -1.07 3.29
CA GLY A 26 -7.13 -2.12 2.63
C GLY A 26 -6.29 -3.06 1.79
N ILE A 27 -6.96 -4.02 1.14
CA ILE A 27 -6.34 -5.03 0.28
C ILE A 27 -7.09 -5.08 -1.05
N SER A 28 -6.37 -5.23 -2.17
CA SER A 28 -6.91 -5.37 -3.52
C SER A 28 -6.12 -6.44 -4.28
N ALA A 29 -6.78 -7.18 -5.17
CA ALA A 29 -6.10 -8.07 -6.12
C ALA A 29 -5.53 -7.31 -7.34
N ASP A 30 -5.82 -6.02 -7.47
CA ASP A 30 -5.36 -5.15 -8.54
C ASP A 30 -4.43 -4.06 -8.00
N ARG A 31 -3.21 -4.02 -8.53
CA ARG A 31 -2.15 -3.05 -8.18
C ARG A 31 -2.59 -1.61 -8.41
N ARG A 32 -3.17 -1.31 -9.57
CA ARG A 32 -3.55 0.06 -9.95
C ARG A 32 -4.67 0.55 -9.04
N ARG A 33 -5.64 -0.33 -8.72
CA ARG A 33 -6.70 0.00 -7.77
C ARG A 33 -6.14 0.27 -6.37
N ALA A 34 -5.18 -0.52 -5.88
CA ALA A 34 -4.55 -0.28 -4.58
C ALA A 34 -3.81 1.06 -4.53
N VAL A 35 -3.07 1.40 -5.60
CA VAL A 35 -2.36 2.69 -5.70
C VAL A 35 -3.33 3.87 -5.78
N ALA A 36 -4.42 3.75 -6.55
CA ALA A 36 -5.46 4.79 -6.60
C ALA A 36 -6.16 4.95 -5.25
N ALA A 37 -6.51 3.84 -4.58
CA ALA A 37 -7.12 3.86 -3.26
C ALA A 37 -6.21 4.51 -2.20
N LEU A 38 -4.88 4.31 -2.29
CA LEU A 38 -3.91 5.03 -1.46
C LEU A 38 -3.97 6.54 -1.70
N ALA A 39 -4.00 6.99 -2.96
CA ALA A 39 -4.05 8.42 -3.29
C ALA A 39 -5.33 9.10 -2.78
N GLU A 40 -6.47 8.44 -2.94
CA GLU A 40 -7.77 8.89 -2.42
C GLU A 40 -7.73 8.96 -0.88
N ALA A 41 -7.22 7.92 -0.24
CA ALA A 41 -7.09 7.85 1.22
C ALA A 41 -6.20 8.98 1.76
N LEU A 42 -5.08 9.27 1.11
CA LEU A 42 -4.19 10.38 1.47
C LEU A 42 -4.87 11.74 1.29
N SER A 43 -5.66 11.92 0.24
CA SER A 43 -6.39 13.17 -0.02
C SER A 43 -7.49 13.44 1.01
N ALA A 44 -8.05 12.38 1.60
CA ALA A 44 -9.10 12.48 2.62
C ALA A 44 -8.55 12.78 4.03
N GLU A 45 -7.25 12.55 4.28
CA GLU A 45 -6.63 12.82 5.57
C GLU A 45 -6.29 14.31 5.73
N ARG A 46 -6.57 14.86 6.91
CA ARG A 46 -6.13 16.21 7.29
C ARG A 46 -4.76 16.13 7.94
N GLY A 47 -3.72 16.67 7.31
CA GLY A 47 -2.40 16.84 7.94
C GLY A 47 -1.36 15.81 7.52
N GLY A 48 -0.33 16.24 6.77
CA GLY A 48 0.95 15.57 6.49
C GLY A 48 0.95 14.04 6.32
N ALA A 49 -0.12 13.46 5.77
CA ALA A 49 -0.29 12.01 5.77
C ALA A 49 0.71 11.35 4.80
N SER A 50 1.19 10.17 5.18
CA SER A 50 2.03 9.35 4.33
C SER A 50 1.46 7.94 4.25
N GLY A 51 1.77 7.20 3.21
CA GLY A 51 1.31 5.83 3.12
C GLY A 51 2.10 5.03 2.12
N ALA A 52 1.82 3.74 2.06
CA ALA A 52 2.51 2.85 1.16
C ALA A 52 1.59 1.73 0.68
N VAL A 53 1.95 1.18 -0.48
CA VAL A 53 1.37 -0.04 -1.02
C VAL A 53 2.44 -1.12 -1.04
N TRP A 54 2.11 -2.32 -0.58
CA TRP A 54 2.97 -3.49 -0.65
C TRP A 54 2.31 -4.61 -1.44
N ALA A 55 3.12 -5.36 -2.19
CA ALA A 55 2.71 -6.66 -2.69
C ALA A 55 2.66 -7.65 -1.51
N VAL A 56 1.63 -8.48 -1.50
CA VAL A 56 1.37 -9.46 -0.47
C VAL A 56 1.07 -10.79 -1.15
N ARG A 57 1.74 -11.83 -0.69
CA ARG A 57 1.46 -13.22 -1.07
C ARG A 57 0.77 -13.92 0.07
N LEU A 58 -0.31 -14.64 -0.25
CA LEU A 58 -0.97 -15.51 0.70
C LEU A 58 -0.28 -16.87 0.69
N LYS A 59 0.34 -17.25 1.81
CA LYS A 59 0.86 -18.60 2.01
C LYS A 59 -0.25 -19.45 2.61
N LEU A 60 -0.80 -20.34 1.79
CA LEU A 60 -1.82 -21.30 2.21
C LEU A 60 -1.15 -22.51 2.86
N GLY A 61 -1.08 -22.51 4.19
CA GLY A 61 -0.62 -23.63 5.01
C GLY A 61 -1.69 -24.03 6.05
N ARG A 62 -1.29 -24.82 7.06
CA ARG A 62 -2.17 -25.17 8.21
C ARG A 62 -2.70 -23.91 8.93
N HIS A 63 -1.93 -22.82 8.89
CA HIS A 63 -2.33 -21.48 9.26
C HIS A 63 -2.05 -20.56 8.06
N PRO A 64 -3.07 -19.92 7.46
CA PRO A 64 -2.86 -18.96 6.37
C PRO A 64 -2.10 -17.73 6.87
N GLU A 65 -1.02 -17.36 6.18
CA GLU A 65 -0.20 -16.21 6.54
C GLU A 65 0.00 -15.26 5.36
N TYR A 66 -0.01 -13.96 5.65
CA TYR A 66 0.34 -12.93 4.67
C TYR A 66 1.85 -12.67 4.70
N SER A 67 2.51 -12.85 3.56
CA SER A 67 3.92 -12.50 3.37
C SER A 67 4.00 -11.24 2.53
N TYR A 68 4.61 -10.19 3.06
CA TYR A 68 4.87 -8.95 2.31
C TYR A 68 6.05 -9.18 1.35
N ASP A 69 5.78 -9.09 0.05
CA ASP A 69 6.67 -9.48 -1.05
C ASP A 69 7.41 -8.28 -1.67
N GLY A 70 7.18 -7.07 -1.15
CA GLY A 70 7.91 -5.88 -1.55
C GLY A 70 7.05 -4.62 -1.52
N LEU A 71 7.71 -3.48 -1.40
CA LEU A 71 7.09 -2.16 -1.52
C LEU A 71 6.81 -1.86 -3.00
N ILE A 72 5.63 -1.31 -3.28
CA ILE A 72 5.12 -1.06 -4.64
C ILE A 72 4.91 0.42 -4.93
N ALA A 73 4.52 1.19 -3.92
CA ALA A 73 4.39 2.64 -4.01
C ALA A 73 4.53 3.28 -2.63
N LYS A 74 4.98 4.52 -2.60
CA LYS A 74 4.89 5.42 -1.43
C LYS A 74 4.09 6.64 -1.84
N GLY A 75 3.22 7.09 -0.96
CA GLY A 75 2.43 8.29 -1.13
C GLY A 75 2.67 9.29 0.00
N PHE A 76 2.59 10.57 -0.33
CA PHE A 76 2.68 11.67 0.61
C PHE A 76 1.69 12.76 0.22
N TRP A 77 0.96 13.27 1.21
CA TRP A 77 0.13 14.46 1.08
C TRP A 77 0.87 15.68 1.63
N ASP A 78 1.07 16.68 0.78
CA ASP A 78 1.68 17.95 1.17
C ASP A 78 0.62 18.91 1.75
N PRO A 79 0.69 19.26 3.04
CA PRO A 79 -0.24 20.21 3.65
C PRO A 79 -0.15 21.62 3.10
N ALA A 80 1.00 22.03 2.55
CA ALA A 80 1.22 23.40 2.10
C ALA A 80 0.53 23.66 0.75
N SER A 81 0.63 22.72 -0.18
CA SER A 81 0.01 22.81 -1.50
C SER A 81 -1.32 22.06 -1.64
N GLY A 82 -1.62 21.16 -0.71
CA GLY A 82 -2.75 20.22 -0.81
C GLY A 82 -2.52 19.08 -1.82
N ALA A 83 -1.33 18.98 -2.41
CA ALA A 83 -1.03 17.98 -3.44
C ALA A 83 -0.77 16.59 -2.84
N VAL A 84 -1.22 15.54 -3.53
CA VAL A 84 -0.81 14.15 -3.28
C VAL A 84 0.20 13.72 -4.32
N THR A 85 1.37 13.27 -3.86
CA THR A 85 2.38 12.62 -4.69
C THR A 85 2.44 11.14 -4.35
N VAL A 86 2.32 10.29 -5.37
CA VAL A 86 2.51 8.83 -5.24
C VAL A 86 3.58 8.37 -6.21
N GLU A 87 4.63 7.76 -5.68
CA GLU A 87 5.80 7.33 -6.43
C GLU A 87 6.00 5.82 -6.29
N ALA A 88 6.36 5.17 -7.39
CA ALA A 88 6.87 3.80 -7.32
C ALA A 88 8.28 3.82 -6.69
N PRO A 89 8.61 2.87 -5.79
CA PRO A 89 9.96 2.79 -5.26
C PRO A 89 10.91 2.54 -6.42
N ARG A 90 11.99 3.32 -6.47
CA ARG A 90 13.07 3.10 -7.41
C ARG A 90 13.58 1.68 -7.15
N SER A 91 13.52 0.82 -8.15
CA SER A 91 14.10 -0.51 -8.06
C SER A 91 15.58 -0.34 -7.79
N THR A 92 16.02 -0.60 -6.57
CA THR A 92 17.45 -0.83 -6.31
C THR A 92 17.75 -2.19 -6.93
N THR A 93 18.18 -2.17 -8.19
CA THR A 93 18.87 -3.32 -8.77
C THR A 93 20.14 -3.50 -7.96
N HIS A 94 20.11 -4.40 -6.98
CA HIS A 94 21.35 -4.97 -6.46
C HIS A 94 21.92 -5.83 -7.60
N ALA A 95 23.02 -5.33 -8.18
CA ALA A 95 23.88 -6.04 -9.11
C ALA A 95 24.58 -7.22 -8.42
#